data_AF-A0AAD7WVS8-F1
#
_entry.id   AF-A0AAD7WVS8-F1
#
_cell.length_a   1.000
_cell.length_b   1.000
_cell.length_c   1.000
_cell.angle_alpha   90.00
_cell.angle_beta   90.00
_cell.angle_gamma   90.00
#
_symmetry.space_group_name_H-M   'P 1'
#
loop_
_entity.id
_entity.type
_entity.pdbx_description
1 polymer ?
#
loop_
_entity_poly.entity_id
_entity_poly.type
_entity_poly.pdbx_seq_one_letter_code
_entity_poly.pdbx_strand_id
1 'polypeptide(L)' 'MGKKCDLSDFYRGMIVGARQGGVSISETADLVGFSRTTVSRVYREWCEKQKTSSERQFSGRKRLVNESG' A
#
# COMPACT_ATOMS: atom_id res chain seq x y z
N MET A 1 -5.79 2.67 24.16
CA MET A 1 -4.68 2.64 23.18
C MET A 1 -4.75 1.33 22.42
N GLY A 2 -5.32 1.35 21.20
CA GLY A 2 -5.38 0.16 20.36
C GLY A 2 -3.97 -0.20 19.90
N LYS A 3 -3.44 -1.32 20.39
CA LYS A 3 -2.20 -1.90 19.86
C LYS A 3 -2.46 -2.16 18.38
N LYS A 4 -1.82 -1.39 17.49
CA LYS A 4 -1.73 -1.77 16.09
C LYS A 4 -0.91 -3.06 16.11
N CYS A 5 -1.60 -4.20 16.00
CA CYS A 5 -0.94 -5.44 15.64
C CYS A 5 -0.57 -5.25 14.18
N ASP A 6 0.60 -4.65 13.96
CA ASP A 6 1.15 -4.50 12.63
C ASP A 6 1.28 -5.91 12.04
N LEU A 7 0.54 -6.16 10.95
CA LEU A 7 0.74 -7.38 10.19
C LEU A 7 2.19 -7.42 9.74
N SER A 8 2.84 -8.55 9.95
CA SER A 8 4.18 -8.79 9.41
C SER A 8 4.21 -8.43 7.93
N ASP A 9 5.30 -7.81 7.48
CA ASP A 9 5.53 -7.48 6.08
C ASP A 9 5.37 -8.71 5.17
N PHE A 10 5.65 -9.92 5.68
CA PHE A 10 5.39 -11.16 4.97
C PHE A 10 3.91 -11.35 4.62
N TYR A 11 3.01 -11.20 5.59
CA TYR A 11 1.57 -11.31 5.37
C TYR A 11 1.03 -10.16 4.52
N ARG A 12 1.56 -8.94 4.67
CA ARG A 12 1.24 -7.82 3.77
C ARG A 12 1.61 -8.15 2.32
N GLY A 13 2.81 -8.68 2.09
CA GLY A 13 3.26 -9.10 0.76
C GLY A 13 2.38 -10.19 0.16
N MET A 14 2.01 -11.19 0.97
CA MET A 14 1.14 -12.29 0.53
C MET A 14 -0.26 -11.80 0.12
N ILE A 15 -0.86 -10.90 0.91
CA ILE A 15 -2.15 -10.28 0.60
C ILE A 15 -2.09 -9.49 -0.72
N VAL A 16 -1.04 -8.68 -0.90
CA VAL A 16 -0.86 -7.89 -2.13
C VAL A 16 -0.65 -8.80 -3.33
N GLY A 17 0.19 -9.83 -3.21
CA GLY A 17 0.47 -10.78 -4.28
C GLY A 17 -0.78 -11.55 -4.72
N ALA A 18 -1.55 -12.10 -3.77
CA ALA A 18 -2.79 -12.81 -4.07
C ALA A 18 -3.80 -11.92 -4.80
N ARG A 19 -3.97 -10.66 -4.34
CA ARG A 19 -4.89 -9.71 -4.96
C ARG A 19 -4.43 -9.25 -6.35
N GLN A 20 -3.13 -9.08 -6.57
CA GLN A 20 -2.57 -8.81 -7.90
C GLN A 20 -2.78 -9.99 -8.86
N GLY A 21 -2.73 -11.23 -8.34
CA GLY A 21 -3.02 -12.45 -9.08
C GLY A 21 -4.50 -12.70 -9.39
N GLY A 22 -5.40 -11.77 -9.03
CA GLY A 22 -6.84 -11.89 -9.31
C GLY A 22 -7.65 -12.69 -8.27
N VAL A 23 -7.01 -13.16 -7.20
CA VAL A 23 -7.68 -13.92 -6.12
C VAL A 23 -8.66 -13.02 -5.37
N SER A 24 -9.84 -13.53 -5.00
CA SER A 24 -10.85 -12.76 -4.28
C SER A 24 -10.39 -12.41 -2.85
N ILE A 25 -11.03 -11.40 -2.23
CA ILE A 25 -10.72 -11.01 -0.85
C ILE A 25 -11.04 -12.13 0.14
N SER A 26 -12.12 -12.89 -0.12
CA SER A 26 -12.52 -14.02 0.71
C SER A 26 -11.49 -15.14 0.64
N GLU A 27 -11.10 -15.57 -0.56
CA GLU A 27 -10.09 -16.61 -0.73
C GLU A 27 -8.73 -16.18 -0.16
N THR A 28 -8.34 -14.92 -0.33
CA THR A 28 -7.11 -14.40 0.28
C THR A 28 -7.21 -14.45 1.82
N ALA A 29 -8.36 -14.08 2.39
CA ALA A 29 -8.59 -14.17 3.83
C ALA A 29 -8.48 -15.61 4.36
N ASP A 30 -9.04 -16.58 3.61
CA ASP A 30 -8.95 -18.01 3.95
C ASP A 30 -7.50 -18.53 3.83
N LEU A 31 -6.75 -18.09 2.81
CA LEU A 31 -5.34 -18.47 2.62
C LEU A 31 -4.42 -17.94 3.73
N VAL A 32 -4.60 -16.68 4.12
CA VAL A 32 -3.72 -16.03 5.10
C VAL A 32 -4.21 -16.25 6.54
N GLY A 33 -5.42 -16.79 6.72
CA GLY A 33 -6.06 -17.01 8.03
C GLY A 33 -6.46 -15.71 8.75
N PHE A 34 -6.64 -14.61 8.01
CA PHE A 34 -7.03 -13.30 8.56
C PHE A 34 -8.46 -12.94 8.17
N SER A 35 -9.04 -11.97 8.86
CA SER A 35 -10.37 -11.46 8.49
C SER A 35 -10.34 -10.73 7.14
N ARG A 36 -11.45 -10.81 6.40
CA ARG A 36 -11.65 -10.09 5.13
C ARG A 36 -11.45 -8.58 5.27
N THR A 37 -11.81 -8.01 6.43
CA THR A 37 -11.61 -6.60 6.76
C THR A 37 -10.13 -6.23 6.87
N THR A 38 -9.30 -7.10 7.45
CA THR A 38 -7.85 -6.90 7.52
C THR A 38 -7.22 -6.93 6.13
N VAL A 39 -7.57 -7.93 5.32
CA VAL A 39 -7.12 -8.07 3.94
C VAL A 39 -7.50 -6.85 3.10
N SER A 40 -8.76 -6.39 3.21
CA SER A 40 -9.25 -5.21 2.51
C SER A 40 -8.50 -3.93 2.91
N ARG A 41 -8.22 -3.74 4.21
CA ARG A 41 -7.45 -2.59 4.70
C ARG A 41 -6.02 -2.59 4.17
N VAL A 42 -5.32 -3.73 4.25
CA VAL A 42 -3.94 -3.87 3.75
C VAL A 42 -3.86 -3.57 2.26
N TYR A 43 -4.79 -4.14 1.47
CA TYR A 43 -4.83 -3.91 0.04
C TYR A 43 -5.13 -2.44 -0.31
N ARG A 44 -6.03 -1.79 0.44
CA ARG A 44 -6.33 -0.36 0.25
C ARG A 44 -5.15 0.52 0.59
N GLU A 45 -4.48 0.29 1.72
CA GLU A 45 -3.26 1.01 2.09
C GLU A 45 -2.16 0.87 1.04
N TRP A 46 -2.00 -0.33 0.45
CA TRP A 46 -1.05 -0.55 -0.64
C TRP A 46 -1.44 0.23 -1.91
N CYS A 47 -2.72 0.20 -2.30
CA CYS A 47 -3.22 0.93 -3.47
C CYS A 47 -3.08 2.45 -3.29
N GLU A 48 -3.37 2.97 -2.09
CA GLU A 48 -3.17 4.38 -1.74
C GLU A 48 -1.69 4.77 -1.77
N LYS A 49 -0.81 3.92 -1.21
CA LYS A 49 0.64 4.13 -1.27
C LYS A 49 1.17 4.13 -2.71
N GLN A 50 0.71 3.19 -3.57
CA GLN A 50 1.06 3.17 -4.99
C GLN A 50 0.59 4.41 -5.75
N LYS A 51 -0.63 4.90 -5.47
CA LYS A 51 -1.12 6.17 -6.04
C LYS A 51 -0.25 7.35 -5.60
N THR A 52 0.14 7.40 -4.32
CA THR A 52 1.01 8.47 -3.82
C THR A 52 2.46 8.37 -4.27
N SER A 53 2.98 7.16 -4.55
CA SER A 53 4.35 6.99 -5.05
C SER A 53 4.48 7.35 -6.53
N SER A 54 3.39 7.27 -7.31
CA SER A 54 3.41 7.56 -8.74
C SER A 54 3.34 9.05 -9.09
N GLU A 55 2.85 9.93 -8.20
CA GLU A 55 2.56 11.34 -8.58
C GLU A 55 3.31 12.43 -7.79
N ARG A 56 4.12 12.09 -6.79
CA ARG A 56 4.81 13.10 -5.96
C ARG A 56 6.33 13.10 -6.00
N GLN A 57 6.96 12.33 -6.87
CA GLN A 57 8.41 12.41 -7.06
C GLN A 57 8.82 13.43 -8.14
N PHE A 58 7.89 13.91 -8.98
CA PHE A 58 8.23 14.84 -10.06
C PHE A 58 7.13 15.85 -10.43
N SER A 59 6.41 16.40 -9.45
CA SER A 59 5.54 17.56 -9.72
C SER A 59 6.09 18.82 -9.06
N GLY A 60 7.13 19.36 -9.73
CA GLY A 60 7.30 20.80 -9.94
C GLY A 60 7.36 21.71 -8.72
N ARG A 61 8.51 21.76 -8.03
CA ARG A 61 9.00 23.02 -7.47
C ARG A 61 10.19 23.48 -8.30
N LYS A 62 9.92 24.30 -9.33
CA LYS A 62 10.97 25.09 -9.98
C LYS A 62 11.62 25.97 -8.90
N ARG A 63 12.86 25.68 -8.53
CA ARG A 63 13.70 26.69 -7.88
C ARG A 63 14.12 27.66 -8.98
N LEU A 64 13.36 28.75 -9.08
CA LEU A 64 13.89 29.99 -9.65
C LEU A 64 15.03 30.40 -8.70
N VAL A 65 16.27 30.17 -9.11
CA VAL A 65 17.43 30.89 -8.58
C VAL A 65 18.05 31.59 -9.77
N ASN A 66 17.44 32.72 -10.09
CA ASN A 66 18.14 33.92 -10.48
C ASN A 66 19.17 34.26 -9.39
N GLU A 67 20.46 34.32 -9.74
CA GLU A 67 21.37 35.45 -9.46
C GLU A 67 22.78 35.16 -10.02
N SER A 68 23.13 35.92 -11.06
CA SER A 68 24.41 36.60 -11.33
C SER A 68 25.75 35.91 -11.04
N GLY A 69 26.54 35.75 -12.10
CA GLY A 69 28.00 35.58 -12.09
C GLY A 69 28.57 35.78 -13.49
#